data_AF-A0A5C7FK34-F1
#
_entry.id   AF-A0A5C7FK34-F1
#
_cell.length_a   1.000
_cell.length_b   1.000
_cell.length_c   1.000
_cell.angle_alpha   90.00
_cell.angle_beta   90.00
_cell.angle_gamma   90.00
#
_symmetry.space_group_name_H-M   'P 1'
#
loop_
_entity.id
_entity.type
_entity.pdbx_description
1 polymer ?
#
loop_
_entity_poly.entity_id
_entity_poly.type
_entity_poly.pdbx_seq_one_letter_code
_entity_poly.pdbx_strand_id
1 'polypeptide(L)'
;MKKLLMSLIVFATILTPQAEAGYREIVLEKLEFFYIDNPGNAFPGYAATEINKLKISRGDTINNPLWTNPDNDGLQALLEDLLREPSRGGDARLQRVVATVLAITSKKVRIFLYHDNANSAHHATLPIYMPGNGTYAAGHGNAAWPSGNTYRNDPTYTGLFGIGSYFNTAGLNAGGWTTEKEKKVVFIHELVHTQLDLALESTLTTNMYGPDGGHTFWEMIPSRNSAFDEGIANAFAFRYYLPPAFSVTSALNADRKLYAEDIASCASATPHCLQHRLAADSVASAGGCSAGTDCYKIRDISADVILHNEMIPANVLYQVCAQFRSTSMLARATRRAKADMANSSNYTFMPLFKELTKAANNYHNRSNPSGTRTHGQFMPVAILDYYTGYKIDSKASLETVLGTTWSATDTNIDDYFSRHRATLTGFRPNATTWHVGNQLSRLSQHLHVRTPQGATASNK
;
A
#
# COMPACT_ATOMS: atom_id res chain seq x y z
N MET A 1 53.16 -23.10 31.45
CA MET A 1 51.70 -22.89 31.55
C MET A 1 51.29 -21.85 30.51
N LYS A 2 50.37 -22.24 29.62
CA LYS A 2 50.00 -21.54 28.39
C LYS A 2 49.24 -20.25 28.69
N LYS A 3 49.68 -19.13 28.09
CA LYS A 3 48.86 -17.92 27.90
C LYS A 3 47.82 -18.23 26.81
N LEU A 4 46.53 -18.09 27.11
CA LEU A 4 45.46 -18.28 26.15
C LEU A 4 44.35 -17.25 26.38
N LEU A 5 44.00 -16.55 25.29
CA LEU A 5 42.76 -15.80 25.02
C LEU A 5 42.49 -14.54 25.89
N MET A 6 41.89 -13.46 25.37
CA MET A 6 40.89 -13.43 24.30
C MET A 6 40.86 -12.05 23.64
N SER A 7 40.93 -12.06 22.31
CA SER A 7 40.71 -10.90 21.46
C SER A 7 39.34 -10.27 21.73
N LEU A 8 39.36 -8.96 21.95
CA LEU A 8 38.21 -8.08 21.94
C LEU A 8 37.67 -8.03 20.50
N ILE A 9 36.66 -8.85 20.19
CA ILE A 9 35.93 -8.73 18.92
C ILE A 9 34.96 -7.55 19.08
N VAL A 10 35.33 -6.46 18.42
CA VAL A 10 34.45 -5.32 18.10
C VAL A 10 33.34 -5.83 17.18
N PHE A 11 32.22 -6.29 17.75
CA PHE A 11 30.99 -6.57 17.01
C PHE A 11 30.16 -5.28 16.91
N ALA A 12 30.69 -4.31 16.19
CA ALA A 12 29.93 -3.18 15.70
C ALA A 12 30.04 -3.16 14.18
N THR A 13 28.88 -3.18 13.49
CA THR A 13 28.68 -2.78 12.08
C THR A 13 29.12 -3.70 10.92
N ILE A 14 28.79 -5.00 10.90
CA ILE A 14 28.89 -5.82 9.65
C ILE A 14 27.68 -6.77 9.40
N LEU A 15 26.48 -6.45 9.88
CA LEU A 15 25.27 -7.28 9.60
C LEU A 15 24.35 -6.69 8.50
N THR A 16 24.68 -5.53 7.92
CA THR A 16 23.85 -4.86 6.91
C THR A 16 24.08 -5.35 5.46
N PRO A 17 25.29 -5.66 4.97
CA PRO A 17 25.47 -6.00 3.55
C PRO A 17 24.85 -7.34 3.17
N GLN A 18 24.85 -8.32 4.08
CA GLN A 18 24.41 -9.69 3.79
C GLN A 18 22.89 -9.84 3.74
N ALA A 19 22.15 -9.04 4.52
CA ALA A 19 20.69 -8.99 4.46
C ALA A 19 20.20 -8.23 3.20
N GLU A 20 20.88 -7.16 2.80
CA GLU A 20 20.58 -6.42 1.57
C GLU A 20 20.94 -7.22 0.31
N ALA A 21 22.03 -8.00 0.40
CA ALA A 21 22.32 -9.21 -0.40
C ALA A 21 21.03 -9.92 -0.86
N GLY A 22 20.47 -10.66 0.11
CA GLY A 22 19.37 -11.60 -0.13
C GLY A 22 18.11 -10.98 -0.72
N TYR A 23 17.83 -9.68 -0.47
CA TYR A 23 16.68 -9.04 -1.07
C TYR A 23 16.83 -8.88 -2.58
N ARG A 24 17.99 -8.40 -3.04
CA ARG A 24 18.26 -8.26 -4.47
C ARG A 24 18.25 -9.61 -5.17
N GLU A 25 18.78 -10.66 -4.55
CA GLU A 25 18.71 -12.01 -5.13
C GLU A 25 17.27 -12.48 -5.32
N ILE A 26 16.37 -12.19 -4.37
CA ILE A 26 14.92 -12.45 -4.54
C ILE A 26 14.36 -11.67 -5.72
N VAL A 27 14.73 -10.39 -5.88
CA VAL A 27 14.29 -9.56 -7.03
C VAL A 27 14.74 -10.19 -8.35
N LEU A 28 16.02 -10.57 -8.45
CA LEU A 28 16.60 -11.21 -9.64
C LEU A 28 15.94 -12.57 -9.96
N GLU A 29 15.55 -13.34 -8.94
CA GLU A 29 14.93 -14.65 -9.12
C GLU A 29 13.45 -14.54 -9.53
N LYS A 30 12.71 -13.60 -8.93
CA LYS A 30 11.24 -13.60 -8.96
C LYS A 30 10.63 -12.61 -9.96
N LEU A 31 11.32 -11.53 -10.34
CA LEU A 31 10.82 -10.61 -11.37
C LEU A 31 11.40 -10.97 -12.72
N GLU A 32 10.55 -11.18 -13.71
CA GLU A 32 10.96 -11.39 -15.10
C GLU A 32 10.54 -10.18 -15.93
N PHE A 33 11.51 -9.53 -16.58
CA PHE A 33 11.26 -8.31 -17.35
C PHE A 33 11.28 -8.60 -18.85
N PHE A 34 10.27 -8.13 -19.54
CA PHE A 34 10.10 -8.26 -20.98
C PHE A 34 10.00 -6.85 -21.58
N TYR A 35 10.78 -6.56 -22.62
CA TYR A 35 10.71 -5.27 -23.31
C TYR A 35 9.95 -5.39 -24.62
N ILE A 36 9.09 -4.40 -24.88
CA ILE A 36 8.28 -4.28 -26.09
C ILE A 36 8.54 -2.91 -26.70
N ASP A 37 9.28 -2.94 -27.82
CA ASP A 37 9.74 -1.73 -28.51
C ASP A 37 8.61 -0.98 -29.23
N ASN A 38 7.61 -1.71 -29.70
CA ASN A 38 6.41 -1.15 -30.32
C ASN A 38 5.15 -1.88 -29.82
N PRO A 39 4.42 -1.27 -28.87
CA PRO A 39 3.17 -1.82 -28.34
C PRO A 39 2.13 -2.17 -29.41
N GLY A 40 2.06 -1.41 -30.51
CA GLY A 40 1.05 -1.58 -31.56
C GLY A 40 1.18 -2.88 -32.36
N ASN A 41 2.37 -3.51 -32.37
CA ASN A 41 2.64 -4.72 -33.15
C ASN A 41 2.79 -5.98 -32.30
N ALA A 42 2.52 -5.87 -31.00
CA ALA A 42 3.09 -6.82 -30.07
C ALA A 42 2.23 -8.10 -29.89
N PHE A 43 1.02 -8.13 -30.46
CA PHE A 43 0.12 -9.30 -30.48
C PHE A 43 -0.31 -9.70 -31.91
N PRO A 44 -0.61 -10.99 -32.21
CA PRO A 44 -0.67 -12.16 -31.33
C PRO A 44 0.60 -13.01 -31.45
N GLY A 45 1.62 -12.69 -30.67
CA GLY A 45 2.86 -13.45 -30.78
C GLY A 45 4.04 -12.76 -30.13
N TYR A 46 3.88 -12.27 -28.90
CA TYR A 46 4.99 -11.76 -28.10
C TYR A 46 6.07 -12.86 -27.98
N ALA A 47 7.03 -12.88 -28.89
CA ALA A 47 8.30 -13.58 -28.74
C ALA A 47 9.14 -12.78 -27.74
N ALA A 48 8.63 -12.67 -26.52
CA ALA A 48 9.22 -11.83 -25.51
C ALA A 48 10.45 -12.54 -24.95
N THR A 49 11.63 -12.12 -25.41
CA THR A 49 12.87 -12.53 -24.78
C THR A 49 13.00 -11.73 -23.49
N GLU A 50 13.11 -12.44 -22.36
CA GLU A 50 13.41 -11.80 -21.08
C GLU A 50 14.70 -10.99 -21.19
N ILE A 51 14.70 -9.79 -20.64
CA ILE A 51 15.90 -8.97 -20.53
C ILE A 51 16.93 -9.71 -19.69
N ASN A 52 18.21 -9.63 -20.09
CA ASN A 52 19.29 -10.22 -19.32
C ASN A 52 19.60 -9.41 -18.05
N LYS A 53 18.86 -9.70 -16.97
CA LYS A 53 18.99 -9.05 -15.66
C LYS A 53 20.39 -9.18 -15.05
N LEU A 54 21.13 -10.26 -15.35
CA LEU A 54 22.48 -10.48 -14.84
C LEU A 54 23.51 -9.51 -15.43
N LYS A 55 23.32 -9.09 -16.69
CA LYS A 55 24.16 -8.04 -17.29
C LYS A 55 23.90 -6.68 -16.63
N ILE A 56 22.61 -6.34 -16.42
CA ILE A 56 22.23 -5.11 -15.73
C ILE A 56 22.82 -5.08 -14.32
N SER A 57 22.67 -6.16 -13.56
CA SER A 57 23.11 -6.23 -12.16
C SER A 57 24.62 -6.09 -11.99
N ARG A 58 25.40 -6.47 -13.00
CA ARG A 58 26.87 -6.34 -13.03
C ARG A 58 27.36 -4.99 -13.55
N GLY A 59 26.50 -4.24 -14.22
CA GLY A 59 26.87 -3.00 -14.92
C GLY A 59 27.56 -3.27 -16.26
N ASP A 60 27.31 -4.41 -16.88
CA ASP A 60 27.88 -4.77 -18.17
C ASP A 60 27.23 -3.94 -19.30
N THR A 61 27.92 -3.80 -20.44
CA THR A 61 27.32 -3.22 -21.65
C THR A 61 26.16 -4.09 -22.15
N ILE A 62 25.00 -3.46 -22.37
CA ILE A 62 23.79 -4.12 -22.84
C ILE A 62 23.46 -3.62 -24.25
N ASN A 63 23.52 -4.53 -25.23
CA ASN A 63 23.12 -4.27 -26.61
C ASN A 63 21.66 -4.73 -26.79
N ASN A 64 20.72 -3.92 -26.31
CA ASN A 64 19.28 -4.15 -26.39
C ASN A 64 18.56 -2.80 -26.68
N PRO A 65 17.50 -2.76 -27.51
CA PRO A 65 16.76 -1.53 -27.78
C PRO A 65 16.29 -0.76 -26.54
N LEU A 66 15.95 -1.45 -25.45
CA LEU A 66 15.67 -0.83 -24.15
C LEU A 66 16.81 0.06 -23.66
N TRP A 67 18.06 -0.36 -23.86
CA TRP A 67 19.27 0.28 -23.32
C TRP A 67 19.88 1.31 -24.28
N THR A 68 19.68 1.13 -25.59
CA THR A 68 20.24 2.02 -26.61
C THR A 68 19.30 3.17 -26.97
N ASN A 69 18.01 3.08 -26.65
CA ASN A 69 17.04 4.14 -26.90
C ASN A 69 17.02 5.14 -25.72
N PRO A 70 17.34 6.43 -25.92
CA PRO A 70 17.33 7.44 -24.87
C PRO A 70 15.94 7.71 -24.28
N ASP A 71 14.86 7.42 -25.00
CA ASP A 71 13.49 7.60 -24.51
C ASP A 71 13.15 6.65 -23.35
N ASN A 72 13.96 5.62 -23.12
CA ASN A 72 13.80 4.65 -22.05
C ASN A 72 14.59 4.97 -20.78
N ASP A 73 15.17 6.17 -20.64
CA ASP A 73 16.03 6.56 -19.51
C ASP A 73 15.45 6.22 -18.13
N GLY A 74 14.18 6.51 -17.89
CA GLY A 74 13.52 6.22 -16.62
C GLY A 74 13.24 4.73 -16.41
N LEU A 75 12.99 3.96 -17.49
CA LEU A 75 12.89 2.50 -17.40
C LEU A 75 14.25 1.86 -17.13
N GLN A 76 15.32 2.39 -17.72
CA GLN A 76 16.70 1.97 -17.45
C GLN A 76 17.03 2.24 -15.98
N ALA A 77 16.80 3.46 -15.48
CA ALA A 77 17.03 3.83 -14.09
C ALA A 77 16.30 2.88 -13.11
N LEU A 78 15.01 2.63 -13.34
CA LEU A 78 14.22 1.68 -12.55
C LEU A 78 14.86 0.27 -12.50
N LEU A 79 15.34 -0.23 -13.64
CA LEU A 79 16.02 -1.53 -13.69
C LEU A 79 17.38 -1.51 -12.98
N GLU A 80 18.14 -0.43 -13.10
CA GLU A 80 19.40 -0.27 -12.37
C GLU A 80 19.16 -0.30 -10.85
N ASP A 81 18.17 0.47 -10.37
CA ASP A 81 17.79 0.53 -8.97
C ASP A 81 17.35 -0.84 -8.42
N LEU A 82 16.60 -1.61 -9.22
CA LEU A 82 16.10 -2.93 -8.81
C LEU A 82 17.19 -4.01 -8.85
N LEU A 83 18.12 -3.96 -9.80
CA LEU A 83 18.96 -5.11 -10.14
C LEU A 83 20.42 -4.94 -9.74
N ARG A 84 20.96 -3.72 -9.62
CA ARG A 84 22.37 -3.50 -9.25
C ARG A 84 22.60 -3.63 -7.75
N GLU A 85 23.87 -3.85 -7.38
CA GLU A 85 24.26 -3.70 -5.97
C GLU A 85 24.03 -2.27 -5.50
N PRO A 86 23.62 -2.05 -4.24
CA PRO A 86 23.51 -0.70 -3.70
C PRO A 86 24.79 0.12 -3.81
N SER A 87 25.96 -0.53 -3.69
CA SER A 87 27.27 0.09 -3.89
C SER A 87 27.58 0.47 -5.35
N ARG A 88 26.75 0.05 -6.31
CA ARG A 88 26.90 0.27 -7.75
C ARG A 88 25.69 0.97 -8.37
N GLY A 89 24.96 1.76 -7.59
CA GLY A 89 23.80 2.51 -8.05
C GLY A 89 22.45 1.79 -7.95
N GLY A 90 22.39 0.62 -7.29
CA GLY A 90 21.12 0.01 -6.91
C GLY A 90 20.45 0.72 -5.73
N ASP A 91 19.12 0.61 -5.60
CA ASP A 91 18.37 1.15 -4.47
C ASP A 91 18.02 0.02 -3.48
N ALA A 92 18.83 -0.10 -2.42
CA ALA A 92 18.64 -1.09 -1.36
C ALA A 92 17.22 -1.05 -0.74
N ARG A 93 16.64 0.15 -0.61
CA ARG A 93 15.31 0.30 -0.01
C ARG A 93 14.25 -0.22 -0.96
N LEU A 94 14.35 0.09 -2.25
CA LEU A 94 13.46 -0.43 -3.28
C LEU A 94 13.53 -1.96 -3.33
N GLN A 95 14.75 -2.51 -3.42
CA GLN A 95 15.02 -3.96 -3.46
C GLN A 95 14.39 -4.69 -2.28
N ARG A 96 14.60 -4.18 -1.06
CA ARG A 96 14.01 -4.74 0.16
C ARG A 96 12.49 -4.73 0.15
N VAL A 97 11.87 -3.63 -0.28
CA VAL A 97 10.40 -3.52 -0.31
C VAL A 97 9.81 -4.46 -1.37
N VAL A 98 10.37 -4.47 -2.58
CA VAL A 98 9.97 -5.37 -3.66
C VAL A 98 10.12 -6.84 -3.25
N ALA A 99 11.26 -7.23 -2.69
CA ALA A 99 11.46 -8.59 -2.17
C ALA A 99 10.47 -8.97 -1.08
N THR A 100 10.07 -8.00 -0.25
CA THR A 100 9.04 -8.20 0.80
C THR A 100 7.66 -8.44 0.19
N VAL A 101 7.29 -7.71 -0.87
CA VAL A 101 6.04 -7.94 -1.62
C VAL A 101 6.05 -9.32 -2.28
N LEU A 102 7.16 -9.69 -2.95
CA LEU A 102 7.30 -10.99 -3.61
C LEU A 102 7.26 -12.17 -2.64
N ALA A 103 7.62 -11.93 -1.37
CA ALA A 103 7.44 -12.90 -0.31
C ALA A 103 5.96 -13.11 0.06
N ILE A 104 4.96 -12.40 -0.46
CA ILE A 104 3.57 -12.74 -0.15
C ILE A 104 3.24 -14.11 -0.71
N THR A 105 3.54 -14.36 -1.99
CA THR A 105 3.25 -15.64 -2.66
C THR A 105 4.48 -16.51 -2.91
N SER A 106 5.68 -15.90 -2.89
CA SER A 106 6.94 -16.52 -3.30
C SER A 106 6.95 -17.05 -4.75
N LYS A 107 6.00 -16.63 -5.59
CA LYS A 107 5.92 -16.94 -7.03
C LYS A 107 6.57 -15.84 -7.87
N LYS A 108 6.77 -16.13 -9.16
CA LYS A 108 7.32 -15.17 -10.12
C LYS A 108 6.27 -14.16 -10.59
N VAL A 109 6.71 -13.00 -11.06
CA VAL A 109 5.87 -11.95 -11.67
C VAL A 109 6.48 -11.57 -13.01
N ARG A 110 5.63 -11.45 -14.04
CA ARG A 110 6.04 -10.92 -15.34
C ARG A 110 5.84 -9.42 -15.38
N ILE A 111 6.84 -8.69 -15.84
CA ILE A 111 6.81 -7.24 -15.97
C ILE A 111 7.08 -6.87 -17.42
N PHE A 112 6.13 -6.16 -18.03
CA PHE A 112 6.25 -5.69 -19.41
C PHE A 112 6.65 -4.21 -19.44
N LEU A 113 7.76 -3.91 -20.09
CA LEU A 113 8.30 -2.57 -20.27
C LEU A 113 8.02 -2.13 -21.69
N TYR A 114 7.29 -1.02 -21.86
CA TYR A 114 6.83 -0.56 -23.17
C TYR A 114 7.55 0.72 -23.58
N HIS A 115 7.99 0.78 -24.84
CA HIS A 115 8.36 2.04 -25.46
C HIS A 115 7.15 2.64 -26.19
N ASP A 116 6.47 3.54 -25.49
CA ASP A 116 5.17 4.11 -25.84
C ASP A 116 5.18 5.64 -26.01
N ASN A 117 6.36 6.27 -25.93
CA ASN A 117 6.54 7.70 -26.17
C ASN A 117 6.15 8.15 -27.58
N ALA A 118 6.23 7.26 -28.58
CA ALA A 118 6.03 7.58 -30.00
C ALA A 118 4.77 6.97 -30.63
N ASN A 119 4.06 6.05 -29.94
CA ASN A 119 3.03 5.21 -30.55
C ASN A 119 1.70 5.31 -29.79
N SER A 120 0.77 6.11 -30.31
CA SER A 120 -0.58 6.35 -29.77
C SER A 120 -1.61 5.25 -30.09
N ALA A 121 -1.18 4.02 -30.38
CA ALA A 121 -2.09 2.97 -30.84
C ALA A 121 -2.87 2.37 -29.67
N HIS A 122 -4.20 2.32 -29.84
CA HIS A 122 -5.16 1.87 -28.84
C HIS A 122 -4.81 0.48 -28.24
N HIS A 123 -4.74 0.44 -26.92
CA HIS A 123 -4.20 -0.60 -26.02
C HIS A 123 -4.96 -1.95 -25.96
N ALA A 124 -5.93 -2.20 -26.84
CA ALA A 124 -6.80 -3.37 -26.75
C ALA A 124 -6.07 -4.72 -26.97
N THR A 125 -4.82 -4.69 -27.45
CA THR A 125 -4.02 -5.87 -27.83
C THR A 125 -2.85 -6.15 -26.89
N LEU A 126 -2.64 -5.34 -25.84
CA LEU A 126 -1.57 -5.59 -24.87
C LEU A 126 -1.96 -6.71 -23.89
N PRO A 127 -0.99 -7.46 -23.32
CA PRO A 127 -1.26 -8.48 -22.30
C PRO A 127 -1.91 -7.90 -21.04
N ILE A 128 -1.88 -6.57 -20.89
CA ILE A 128 -2.48 -5.80 -19.83
C ILE A 128 -3.52 -4.91 -20.45
N TYR A 129 -4.75 -5.13 -20.00
CA TYR A 129 -5.88 -4.34 -20.41
C TYR A 129 -5.78 -2.95 -19.76
N MET A 130 -5.59 -1.92 -20.57
CA MET A 130 -5.94 -0.54 -20.22
C MET A 130 -7.42 -0.34 -20.58
N PRO A 131 -8.28 0.17 -19.68
CA PRO A 131 -9.66 0.49 -20.04
C PRO A 131 -9.67 1.45 -21.23
N GLY A 132 -10.14 0.95 -22.37
CA GLY A 132 -10.13 1.64 -23.66
C GLY A 132 -11.18 2.74 -23.78
N ASN A 133 -11.62 3.37 -22.69
CA ASN A 133 -12.48 4.52 -22.80
C ASN A 133 -11.64 5.71 -23.33
N GLY A 134 -12.17 6.44 -24.32
CA GLY A 134 -11.39 7.45 -25.04
C GLY A 134 -10.92 8.62 -24.17
N THR A 135 -11.59 8.86 -23.04
CA THR A 135 -11.26 9.92 -22.07
C THR A 135 -10.08 9.56 -21.18
N TYR A 136 -10.01 8.34 -20.64
CA TYR A 136 -8.89 7.84 -19.85
C TYR A 136 -7.62 7.74 -20.71
N ALA A 137 -7.75 7.19 -21.92
CA ALA A 137 -6.64 7.09 -22.86
C ALA A 137 -6.08 8.49 -23.23
N ALA A 138 -6.96 9.44 -23.56
CA ALA A 138 -6.53 10.82 -23.88
C ALA A 138 -5.87 11.53 -22.69
N GLY A 139 -6.36 11.32 -21.46
CA GLY A 139 -5.78 11.89 -20.24
C GLY A 139 -4.36 11.40 -19.91
N HIS A 140 -3.97 10.25 -20.46
CA HIS A 140 -2.66 9.62 -20.24
C HIS A 140 -1.82 9.56 -21.53
N GLY A 141 -2.08 10.46 -22.49
CA GLY A 141 -1.30 10.56 -23.73
C GLY A 141 -1.41 9.34 -24.64
N ASN A 142 -2.42 8.50 -24.46
CA ASN A 142 -2.55 7.17 -25.06
C ASN A 142 -1.34 6.27 -24.81
N ALA A 143 -0.65 6.43 -23.69
CA ALA A 143 0.47 5.60 -23.26
C ALA A 143 0.02 4.42 -22.39
N ALA A 144 0.90 3.43 -22.22
CA ALA A 144 0.70 2.30 -21.33
C ALA A 144 0.92 2.77 -19.88
N TRP A 145 -0.18 2.92 -19.16
CA TRP A 145 -0.14 3.24 -17.73
C TRP A 145 0.34 2.04 -16.90
N PRO A 146 0.91 2.24 -15.70
CA PRO A 146 1.11 1.14 -14.78
C PRO A 146 -0.21 0.44 -14.44
N SER A 147 -0.28 -0.88 -14.63
CA SER A 147 -1.44 -1.68 -14.20
C SER A 147 -1.08 -3.15 -14.01
N GLY A 148 -1.39 -3.69 -12.83
CA GLY A 148 -1.17 -5.07 -12.44
C GLY A 148 -2.41 -5.94 -12.41
N ASN A 149 -2.22 -7.24 -12.67
CA ASN A 149 -3.25 -8.27 -12.61
C ASN A 149 -2.69 -9.56 -12.01
N THR A 150 -3.55 -10.32 -11.33
CA THR A 150 -3.20 -11.66 -10.83
C THR A 150 -3.50 -12.78 -11.81
N TYR A 151 -2.78 -13.89 -11.65
CA TYR A 151 -3.14 -15.18 -12.23
C TYR A 151 -3.69 -16.08 -11.12
N ARG A 152 -4.96 -16.50 -11.23
CA ARG A 152 -5.57 -17.39 -10.23
C ARG A 152 -5.01 -18.82 -10.27
N ASN A 153 -4.71 -19.32 -11.47
CA ASN A 153 -4.43 -20.75 -11.68
C ASN A 153 -3.03 -21.05 -12.26
N ASP A 154 -2.13 -20.07 -12.34
CA ASP A 154 -0.79 -20.31 -12.88
C ASP A 154 0.13 -20.92 -11.78
N PRO A 155 0.78 -22.07 -12.05
CA PRO A 155 1.64 -22.73 -11.06
C PRO A 155 2.96 -21.99 -10.82
N THR A 156 3.43 -21.19 -11.79
CA THR A 156 4.75 -20.53 -11.78
C THR A 156 4.64 -19.06 -11.42
N TYR A 157 3.65 -18.38 -11.98
CA TYR A 157 3.46 -16.94 -11.85
C TYR A 157 2.29 -16.61 -10.93
N THR A 158 2.40 -15.52 -10.18
CA THR A 158 1.26 -14.98 -9.40
C THR A 158 0.51 -13.90 -10.15
N GLY A 159 1.14 -13.26 -11.13
CA GLY A 159 0.52 -12.22 -11.92
C GLY A 159 1.47 -11.60 -12.92
N LEU A 160 1.01 -10.52 -13.53
CA LEU A 160 1.74 -9.72 -14.46
C LEU A 160 1.40 -8.25 -14.25
N PHE A 161 2.31 -7.34 -14.59
CA PHE A 161 1.97 -5.93 -14.77
C PHE A 161 2.89 -5.29 -15.80
N GLY A 162 2.61 -4.05 -16.16
CA GLY A 162 3.28 -3.38 -17.27
C GLY A 162 3.43 -1.91 -17.01
N ILE A 163 4.42 -1.30 -17.64
CA ILE A 163 4.78 0.09 -17.40
C ILE A 163 5.43 0.70 -18.65
N GLY A 164 4.95 1.88 -19.02
CA GLY A 164 5.44 2.66 -20.16
C GLY A 164 6.68 3.49 -19.88
N SER A 165 7.41 3.78 -20.94
CA SER A 165 8.49 4.77 -21.02
C SER A 165 7.93 6.19 -20.88
N TYR A 166 6.74 6.46 -21.44
CA TYR A 166 6.03 7.72 -21.25
C TYR A 166 5.76 8.01 -19.78
N PHE A 167 5.21 7.05 -19.02
CA PHE A 167 5.04 7.21 -17.57
C PHE A 167 6.36 7.55 -16.86
N ASN A 168 7.47 6.95 -17.29
CA ASN A 168 8.78 7.15 -16.68
C ASN A 168 9.53 8.40 -17.13
N THR A 169 9.06 9.10 -18.16
CA THR A 169 9.70 10.31 -18.70
C THR A 169 9.73 11.45 -17.66
N ALA A 170 10.91 12.03 -17.44
CA ALA A 170 11.12 13.07 -16.43
C ALA A 170 10.27 14.34 -16.70
N GLY A 171 9.72 14.93 -15.64
CA GLY A 171 8.96 16.20 -15.73
C GLY A 171 7.53 16.09 -16.26
N LEU A 172 7.06 14.90 -16.65
CA LEU A 172 5.64 14.69 -16.93
C LEU A 172 4.85 14.61 -15.62
N ASN A 173 3.76 15.38 -15.55
CA ASN A 173 2.79 15.37 -14.45
C ASN A 173 1.59 14.46 -14.74
N ALA A 174 1.67 13.60 -15.76
CA ALA A 174 0.61 12.65 -16.09
C ALA A 174 0.26 11.83 -14.83
N GLY A 175 -1.03 11.71 -14.51
CA GLY A 175 -1.52 10.99 -13.33
C GLY A 175 -1.08 11.53 -11.96
N GLY A 176 -0.49 12.73 -11.87
CA GLY A 176 -0.15 13.38 -10.59
C GLY A 176 1.13 12.87 -9.91
N TRP A 177 1.91 12.01 -10.58
CA TRP A 177 3.18 11.47 -10.07
C TRP A 177 4.36 12.12 -10.78
N THR A 178 5.13 12.93 -10.07
CA THR A 178 6.04 13.92 -10.68
C THR A 178 7.51 13.56 -10.50
N THR A 179 7.85 12.89 -9.39
CA THR A 179 9.24 12.56 -9.06
C THR A 179 9.57 11.10 -9.36
N GLU A 180 10.85 10.81 -9.58
CA GLU A 180 11.33 9.43 -9.77
C GLU A 180 10.95 8.50 -8.60
N LYS A 181 11.01 9.00 -7.36
CA LYS A 181 10.60 8.24 -6.17
C LYS A 181 9.11 7.91 -6.18
N GLU A 182 8.29 8.84 -6.63
CA GLU A 182 6.85 8.66 -6.79
C GLU A 182 6.52 7.60 -7.84
N LYS A 183 7.24 7.57 -8.96
CA LYS A 183 7.07 6.52 -9.98
C LYS A 183 7.44 5.14 -9.46
N LYS A 184 8.47 5.03 -8.61
CA LYS A 184 8.82 3.80 -7.89
C LYS A 184 7.76 3.37 -6.86
N VAL A 185 7.04 4.32 -6.26
CA VAL A 185 5.86 4.02 -5.41
C VAL A 185 4.79 3.33 -6.26
N VAL A 186 4.47 3.86 -7.44
CA VAL A 186 3.51 3.24 -8.36
C VAL A 186 3.97 1.84 -8.79
N PHE A 187 5.24 1.65 -9.11
CA PHE A 187 5.77 0.32 -9.43
C PHE A 187 5.52 -0.71 -8.30
N ILE A 188 5.78 -0.34 -7.05
CA ILE A 188 5.55 -1.23 -5.90
C ILE A 188 4.05 -1.47 -5.70
N HIS A 189 3.23 -0.43 -5.87
CA HIS A 189 1.78 -0.51 -5.78
C HIS A 189 1.24 -1.55 -6.77
N GLU A 190 1.56 -1.43 -8.07
CA GLU A 190 1.12 -2.38 -9.08
C GLU A 190 1.68 -3.80 -8.86
N LEU A 191 2.89 -3.90 -8.33
CA LEU A 191 3.45 -5.20 -7.96
C LEU A 191 2.60 -5.90 -6.90
N VAL A 192 2.00 -5.18 -5.95
CA VAL A 192 1.11 -5.79 -4.93
C VAL A 192 -0.15 -6.34 -5.55
N HIS A 193 -0.72 -5.66 -6.55
CA HIS A 193 -1.87 -6.15 -7.33
C HIS A 193 -1.58 -7.45 -8.08
N THR A 194 -0.31 -7.81 -8.29
CA THR A 194 0.05 -9.15 -8.82
C THR A 194 0.08 -10.25 -7.75
N GLN A 195 0.04 -9.90 -6.46
CA GLN A 195 0.15 -10.84 -5.34
C GLN A 195 -1.20 -11.21 -4.73
N LEU A 196 -2.22 -10.36 -4.88
CA LEU A 196 -3.49 -10.46 -4.17
C LEU A 196 -4.64 -10.54 -5.15
N ASP A 197 -5.46 -11.57 -4.99
CA ASP A 197 -6.68 -11.74 -5.75
C ASP A 197 -7.83 -11.42 -4.79
N LEU A 198 -8.37 -10.21 -4.88
CA LEU A 198 -9.41 -9.75 -3.98
C LEU A 198 -10.81 -9.99 -4.54
N ALA A 199 -11.72 -10.35 -3.66
CA ALA A 199 -13.13 -10.45 -3.97
C ALA A 199 -13.77 -9.06 -3.97
N LEU A 200 -14.40 -8.67 -5.07
CA LEU A 200 -15.36 -7.57 -5.07
C LEU A 200 -16.61 -7.98 -4.28
N GLU A 201 -17.28 -7.00 -3.67
CA GLU A 201 -18.56 -7.23 -3.02
C GLU A 201 -19.57 -7.77 -4.05
N SER A 202 -20.28 -8.85 -3.70
CA SER A 202 -21.19 -9.54 -4.62
C SER A 202 -22.37 -8.67 -5.09
N THR A 203 -22.64 -7.58 -4.39
CA THR A 203 -23.69 -6.59 -4.69
C THR A 203 -23.25 -5.53 -5.71
N LEU A 204 -21.97 -5.49 -6.09
CA LEU A 204 -21.47 -4.60 -7.13
C LEU A 204 -21.45 -5.30 -8.49
N THR A 205 -22.12 -4.69 -9.46
CA THR A 205 -22.24 -5.20 -10.83
C THR A 205 -21.40 -4.41 -11.85
N THR A 206 -20.72 -3.34 -11.44
CA THR A 206 -20.00 -2.40 -12.33
C THR A 206 -18.67 -1.90 -11.74
N ASN A 207 -17.95 -1.09 -12.52
CA ASN A 207 -16.60 -0.55 -12.27
C ASN A 207 -16.39 -0.05 -10.82
N MET A 208 -15.25 -0.44 -10.23
CA MET A 208 -14.90 -0.16 -8.83
C MET A 208 -14.69 1.32 -8.50
N TYR A 209 -14.44 2.13 -9.54
CA TYR A 209 -14.13 3.57 -9.48
C TYR A 209 -15.28 4.46 -9.98
N GLY A 210 -16.52 3.97 -9.94
CA GLY A 210 -17.63 4.76 -10.45
C GLY A 210 -17.66 4.91 -12.00
N PRO A 211 -18.51 5.82 -12.52
CA PRO A 211 -18.86 5.88 -13.93
C PRO A 211 -17.86 6.62 -14.83
N ASP A 212 -16.97 7.47 -14.30
CA ASP A 212 -15.99 8.21 -15.12
C ASP A 212 -14.69 7.40 -15.40
N GLY A 213 -14.47 6.35 -14.59
CA GLY A 213 -13.30 5.48 -14.68
C GLY A 213 -11.98 6.18 -14.30
N GLY A 214 -12.05 7.38 -13.73
CA GLY A 214 -10.94 8.06 -13.08
C GLY A 214 -10.84 7.63 -11.62
N HIS A 215 -9.72 7.94 -10.97
CA HIS A 215 -9.58 7.76 -9.53
C HIS A 215 -8.64 8.83 -8.99
N THR A 216 -9.06 9.57 -7.95
CA THR A 216 -8.19 10.48 -7.22
C THR A 216 -7.89 9.96 -5.82
N PHE A 217 -6.68 10.18 -5.31
CA PHE A 217 -6.27 9.69 -3.97
C PHE A 217 -7.16 10.13 -2.79
N TRP A 218 -7.98 11.16 -2.99
CA TRP A 218 -8.87 11.72 -1.97
C TRP A 218 -10.34 11.46 -2.28
N GLU A 219 -10.59 10.42 -3.06
CA GLU A 219 -11.90 9.93 -3.41
C GLU A 219 -12.32 8.79 -2.48
N MET A 220 -13.60 8.73 -2.15
CA MET A 220 -14.22 7.57 -1.55
C MET A 220 -14.85 6.75 -2.66
N ILE A 221 -14.32 5.55 -2.86
CA ILE A 221 -14.75 4.68 -3.94
C ILE A 221 -15.90 3.78 -3.49
N PRO A 222 -16.89 3.50 -4.36
CA PRO A 222 -18.08 2.73 -4.00
C PRO A 222 -17.81 1.33 -3.43
N SER A 223 -16.79 0.64 -3.95
CA SER A 223 -16.31 -0.63 -3.41
C SER A 223 -15.35 -0.39 -2.26
N ARG A 224 -15.71 -0.89 -1.08
CA ARG A 224 -14.82 -0.85 0.07
C ARG A 224 -13.71 -1.88 -0.05
N ASN A 225 -14.00 -3.04 -0.65
CA ASN A 225 -12.99 -4.06 -0.92
C ASN A 225 -11.91 -3.55 -1.86
N SER A 226 -12.28 -2.77 -2.89
CA SER A 226 -11.30 -2.08 -3.73
C SER A 226 -10.54 -1.01 -2.96
N ALA A 227 -11.19 -0.20 -2.12
CA ALA A 227 -10.49 0.77 -1.28
C ALA A 227 -9.45 0.09 -0.37
N PHE A 228 -9.76 -1.12 0.10
CA PHE A 228 -8.85 -1.92 0.88
C PHE A 228 -7.74 -2.55 0.05
N ASP A 229 -8.00 -3.00 -1.19
CA ASP A 229 -6.97 -3.52 -2.10
C ASP A 229 -5.91 -2.46 -2.37
N GLU A 230 -6.38 -1.32 -2.85
CA GLU A 230 -5.56 -0.18 -3.16
C GLU A 230 -4.87 0.35 -1.90
N GLY A 231 -5.56 0.32 -0.76
CA GLY A 231 -4.99 0.61 0.54
C GLY A 231 -3.82 -0.30 0.93
N ILE A 232 -3.90 -1.61 0.66
CA ILE A 232 -2.82 -2.57 0.91
C ILE A 232 -1.65 -2.30 -0.03
N ALA A 233 -1.92 -2.08 -1.32
CA ALA A 233 -0.90 -1.75 -2.32
C ALA A 233 -0.12 -0.48 -1.92
N ASN A 234 -0.85 0.59 -1.59
CA ASN A 234 -0.30 1.84 -1.09
C ASN A 234 0.49 1.65 0.22
N ALA A 235 0.02 0.82 1.16
CA ALA A 235 0.74 0.58 2.41
C ALA A 235 2.13 -0.03 2.18
N PHE A 236 2.28 -0.96 1.24
CA PHE A 236 3.59 -1.50 0.84
C PHE A 236 4.43 -0.44 0.14
N ALA A 237 3.85 0.31 -0.80
CA ALA A 237 4.55 1.34 -1.55
C ALA A 237 5.09 2.46 -0.62
N PHE A 238 4.33 2.87 0.39
CA PHE A 238 4.74 3.86 1.39
C PHE A 238 5.93 3.41 2.25
N ARG A 239 6.23 2.10 2.33
CA ARG A 239 7.46 1.60 2.95
C ARG A 239 8.70 2.04 2.19
N TYR A 240 8.60 2.27 0.88
CA TYR A 240 9.66 2.84 0.06
C TYR A 240 9.69 4.37 0.19
N TYR A 241 8.57 5.03 -0.05
CA TYR A 241 8.48 6.48 0.04
C TYR A 241 7.01 6.86 0.31
N LEU A 242 6.76 7.67 1.34
CA LEU A 242 5.44 8.24 1.62
C LEU A 242 5.46 9.69 1.14
N PRO A 243 4.83 10.01 -0.01
CA PRO A 243 4.69 11.38 -0.46
C PRO A 243 3.99 12.24 0.61
N PRO A 244 4.44 13.48 0.88
CA PRO A 244 3.84 14.34 1.90
C PRO A 244 2.33 14.54 1.71
N ALA A 245 1.89 14.61 0.45
CA ALA A 245 0.49 14.79 0.08
C ALA A 245 -0.44 13.64 0.50
N PHE A 246 0.09 12.46 0.85
CA PHE A 246 -0.65 11.24 1.22
C PHE A 246 -0.62 10.91 2.72
N SER A 247 -0.05 11.79 3.53
CA SER A 247 -0.14 11.68 4.99
C SER A 247 -1.55 12.03 5.47
N VAL A 248 -2.33 11.02 5.89
CA VAL A 248 -3.69 11.23 6.43
C VAL A 248 -3.68 12.05 7.72
N THR A 249 -2.56 12.07 8.44
CA THR A 249 -2.39 12.98 9.60
C THR A 249 -2.53 14.43 9.18
N SER A 250 -1.84 14.81 8.10
CA SER A 250 -1.90 16.17 7.57
C SER A 250 -3.31 16.47 7.07
N ALA A 251 -3.97 15.50 6.42
CA ALA A 251 -5.33 15.64 5.92
C ALA A 251 -6.35 15.86 7.06
N LEU A 252 -6.26 15.08 8.15
CA LEU A 252 -7.10 15.24 9.34
C LEU A 252 -6.88 16.60 10.03
N ASN A 253 -5.62 17.05 10.12
CA ASN A 253 -5.28 18.37 10.69
C ASN A 253 -5.80 19.52 9.82
N ALA A 254 -5.75 19.38 8.51
CA ALA A 254 -6.21 20.38 7.55
C ALA A 254 -7.72 20.35 7.25
N ASP A 255 -8.48 19.45 7.89
CA ASP A 255 -9.91 19.22 7.62
C ASP A 255 -10.16 19.00 6.12
N ARG A 256 -9.32 18.14 5.52
CA ARG A 256 -9.35 17.87 4.08
C ARG A 256 -10.70 17.30 3.66
N LYS A 257 -11.11 17.65 2.43
CA LYS A 257 -12.34 17.15 1.82
C LYS A 257 -12.04 15.85 1.07
N LEU A 258 -12.96 14.90 1.18
CA LEU A 258 -13.00 13.68 0.40
C LEU A 258 -14.11 13.80 -0.64
N TYR A 259 -13.83 13.45 -1.88
CA TYR A 259 -14.83 13.39 -2.94
C TYR A 259 -15.60 12.08 -2.80
N ALA A 260 -16.92 12.13 -2.84
CA ALA A 260 -17.75 10.94 -2.81
C ALA A 260 -18.27 10.66 -4.22
N GLU A 261 -18.04 9.45 -4.71
CA GLU A 261 -18.63 9.01 -5.95
C GLU A 261 -19.78 8.05 -5.71
N ASP A 262 -20.79 8.16 -6.55
CA ASP A 262 -21.88 7.19 -6.63
C ASP A 262 -21.73 6.37 -7.91
N ILE A 263 -22.00 5.07 -7.82
CA ILE A 263 -22.17 4.23 -9.00
C ILE A 263 -23.42 4.65 -9.78
N ALA A 264 -23.37 4.52 -11.10
CA ALA A 264 -24.57 4.64 -11.93
C ALA A 264 -25.63 3.65 -11.43
N SER A 265 -26.87 4.10 -11.25
CA SER A 265 -28.04 3.40 -10.65
C SER A 265 -28.21 3.47 -9.12
N CYS A 266 -27.45 4.31 -8.41
CA CYS A 266 -27.77 4.63 -7.03
C CYS A 266 -29.15 5.30 -6.90
N ALA A 267 -30.08 4.57 -6.28
CA ALA A 267 -31.45 5.03 -6.02
C ALA A 267 -31.84 4.97 -4.53
N SER A 268 -30.99 4.40 -3.67
CA SER A 268 -31.21 4.27 -2.23
C SER A 268 -29.90 4.16 -1.45
N ALA A 269 -29.96 4.30 -0.12
CA ALA A 269 -28.81 4.22 0.78
C ALA A 269 -28.28 2.77 0.97
N THR A 270 -27.90 2.13 -0.14
CA THR A 270 -27.16 0.86 -0.11
C THR A 270 -25.67 1.10 0.19
N PRO A 271 -24.90 0.08 0.63
CA PRO A 271 -23.51 0.25 1.03
C PRO A 271 -22.62 0.99 0.02
N HIS A 272 -22.87 0.82 -1.28
CA HIS A 272 -22.07 1.38 -2.37
C HIS A 272 -22.54 2.76 -2.87
N CYS A 273 -23.66 3.27 -2.35
CA CYS A 273 -24.20 4.59 -2.70
C CYS A 273 -23.81 5.61 -1.65
N LEU A 274 -22.55 6.07 -1.74
CA LEU A 274 -21.90 6.84 -0.70
C LEU A 274 -22.54 8.21 -0.50
N GLN A 275 -22.93 8.92 -1.56
CA GLN A 275 -23.59 10.22 -1.42
C GLN A 275 -24.96 10.06 -0.76
N HIS A 276 -25.73 9.03 -1.13
CA HIS A 276 -27.01 8.74 -0.48
C HIS A 276 -26.86 8.36 1.00
N ARG A 277 -25.82 7.60 1.37
CA ARG A 277 -25.51 7.28 2.77
C ARG A 277 -25.16 8.54 3.55
N LEU A 278 -24.29 9.39 3.00
CA LEU A 278 -23.90 10.65 3.62
C LEU A 278 -25.09 11.59 3.82
N ALA A 279 -25.99 11.68 2.83
CA ALA A 279 -27.23 12.44 2.96
C ALA A 279 -28.18 11.85 4.02
N ALA A 280 -28.32 10.52 4.10
CA ALA A 280 -29.13 9.85 5.11
C ALA A 280 -28.57 10.05 6.53
N ASP A 281 -27.24 10.09 6.66
CA ASP A 281 -26.51 10.43 7.89
C ASP A 281 -26.55 11.93 8.22
N SER A 282 -27.26 12.75 7.42
CA SER A 282 -27.36 14.20 7.57
C SER A 282 -26.01 14.93 7.49
N VAL A 283 -25.05 14.36 6.77
CA VAL A 283 -23.75 14.99 6.50
C VAL A 283 -23.89 15.94 5.32
N ALA A 284 -23.68 17.24 5.56
CA ALA A 284 -23.75 18.24 4.51
C ALA A 284 -22.52 18.19 3.59
N SER A 285 -22.74 18.33 2.29
CA SER A 285 -21.63 18.53 1.34
C SER A 285 -20.94 19.88 1.62
N ALA A 286 -19.62 19.89 1.47
CA ALA A 286 -18.81 21.09 1.67
C ALA A 286 -18.87 21.97 0.42
N GLY A 287 -18.92 23.30 0.58
CA GLY A 287 -18.82 24.22 -0.56
C GLY A 287 -17.46 24.17 -1.25
N GLY A 288 -17.40 24.53 -2.54
CA GLY A 288 -16.16 24.65 -3.32
C GLY A 288 -15.57 23.33 -3.82
N CYS A 289 -16.42 22.33 -4.10
CA CYS A 289 -16.05 21.13 -4.86
C CYS A 289 -16.14 21.42 -6.38
N SER A 290 -15.51 20.57 -7.18
CA SER A 290 -15.65 20.57 -8.64
C SER A 290 -17.12 20.35 -9.04
N ALA A 291 -17.57 20.95 -10.15
CA ALA A 291 -18.94 20.74 -10.62
C ALA A 291 -19.17 19.25 -10.97
N GLY A 292 -20.18 18.62 -10.37
CA GLY A 292 -20.58 17.23 -10.65
C GLY A 292 -20.21 16.19 -9.58
N THR A 293 -19.40 16.54 -8.57
CA THR A 293 -19.01 15.62 -7.49
C THR A 293 -19.15 16.31 -6.13
N ASP A 294 -19.97 15.75 -5.25
CA ASP A 294 -20.05 16.22 -3.86
C ASP A 294 -18.78 15.83 -3.10
N CYS A 295 -18.29 16.75 -2.27
CA CYS A 295 -17.16 16.49 -1.40
C CYS A 295 -17.49 16.83 0.04
N TYR A 296 -16.92 16.06 0.97
CA TYR A 296 -17.30 16.04 2.38
C TYR A 296 -16.05 16.18 3.22
N LYS A 297 -16.12 16.97 4.29
CA LYS A 297 -14.98 17.09 5.20
C LYS A 297 -14.74 15.78 5.92
N ILE A 298 -13.48 15.36 5.98
CA ILE A 298 -13.08 14.10 6.63
C ILE A 298 -13.58 14.00 8.09
N ARG A 299 -13.75 15.12 8.78
CA ARG A 299 -14.23 15.17 10.16
C ARG A 299 -15.72 14.89 10.30
N ASP A 300 -16.51 15.16 9.27
CA ASP A 300 -17.97 15.06 9.32
C ASP A 300 -18.49 13.68 8.88
N ILE A 301 -17.63 12.88 8.23
CA ILE A 301 -17.96 11.56 7.68
C ILE A 301 -17.88 10.45 8.75
N SER A 302 -18.80 9.51 8.77
CA SER A 302 -18.79 8.36 9.68
C SER A 302 -17.58 7.42 9.47
N ALA A 303 -17.20 6.64 10.50
CA ALA A 303 -16.03 5.76 10.45
C ALA A 303 -16.15 4.65 9.40
N ASP A 304 -17.37 4.21 9.11
CA ASP A 304 -17.62 3.19 8.12
C ASP A 304 -17.49 3.75 6.70
N VAL A 305 -18.02 4.94 6.43
CA VAL A 305 -17.93 5.60 5.12
C VAL A 305 -16.51 6.06 4.80
N ILE A 306 -15.77 6.64 5.76
CA ILE A 306 -14.41 7.17 5.51
C ILE A 306 -13.41 6.08 5.04
N LEU A 307 -13.64 4.80 5.41
CA LEU A 307 -12.81 3.68 4.96
C LEU A 307 -13.03 3.28 3.50
N HIS A 308 -13.96 3.91 2.79
CA HIS A 308 -14.06 3.83 1.33
C HIS A 308 -12.97 4.64 0.62
N ASN A 309 -12.14 5.40 1.34
CA ASN A 309 -10.95 6.03 0.77
C ASN A 309 -9.71 5.18 1.06
N GLU A 310 -8.98 4.79 0.01
CA GLU A 310 -7.78 3.94 0.07
C GLU A 310 -6.63 4.48 0.93
N MET A 311 -6.51 5.81 1.08
CA MET A 311 -5.42 6.40 1.86
C MET A 311 -5.56 6.13 3.36
N ILE A 312 -6.80 5.98 3.86
CA ILE A 312 -7.05 5.66 5.27
C ILE A 312 -6.51 4.28 5.66
N PRO A 313 -6.93 3.15 5.05
CA PRO A 313 -6.36 1.84 5.33
C PRO A 313 -4.87 1.79 5.01
N ALA A 314 -4.38 2.46 3.95
CA ALA A 314 -2.96 2.54 3.66
C ALA A 314 -2.14 3.12 4.82
N ASN A 315 -2.60 4.25 5.39
CA ASN A 315 -1.94 4.90 6.52
C ASN A 315 -2.05 4.05 7.80
N VAL A 316 -3.18 3.37 8.04
CA VAL A 316 -3.35 2.43 9.16
C VAL A 316 -2.32 1.31 9.08
N LEU A 317 -2.26 0.60 7.95
CA LEU A 317 -1.35 -0.52 7.73
C LEU A 317 0.11 -0.09 7.78
N TYR A 318 0.44 1.03 7.14
CA TYR A 318 1.77 1.64 7.19
C TYR A 318 2.18 1.94 8.63
N GLN A 319 1.30 2.58 9.41
CA GLN A 319 1.63 2.95 10.79
C GLN A 319 1.75 1.76 11.72
N VAL A 320 0.91 0.73 11.58
CA VAL A 320 1.06 -0.51 12.35
C VAL A 320 2.48 -1.04 12.16
N CYS A 321 2.93 -1.17 10.91
CA CYS A 321 4.25 -1.70 10.61
C CYS A 321 5.39 -0.79 11.06
N ALA A 322 5.20 0.54 11.00
CA ALA A 322 6.16 1.52 11.49
C ALA A 322 6.31 1.45 13.02
N GLN A 323 5.19 1.35 13.74
CA GLN A 323 5.16 1.23 15.20
C GLN A 323 5.96 0.03 15.69
N PHE A 324 5.81 -1.12 15.02
CA PHE A 324 6.51 -2.36 15.35
C PHE A 324 7.88 -2.52 14.67
N ARG A 325 8.29 -1.55 13.85
CA ARG A 325 9.57 -1.57 13.08
C ARG A 325 9.77 -2.83 12.26
N SER A 326 8.71 -3.42 11.77
CA SER A 326 8.79 -4.66 11.01
C SER A 326 8.51 -4.39 9.55
N THR A 327 9.54 -4.56 8.72
CA THR A 327 9.41 -4.49 7.26
C THR A 327 8.57 -5.64 6.71
N SER A 328 8.58 -6.79 7.37
CA SER A 328 7.95 -8.03 6.89
C SER A 328 6.65 -8.41 7.60
N MET A 329 6.20 -7.62 8.59
CA MET A 329 4.94 -7.90 9.30
C MET A 329 3.74 -7.85 8.37
N LEU A 330 3.65 -6.82 7.52
CA LEU A 330 2.58 -6.72 6.53
C LEU A 330 2.58 -7.93 5.60
N ALA A 331 3.70 -8.23 4.94
CA ALA A 331 3.81 -9.39 4.04
C ALA A 331 3.42 -10.73 4.71
N ARG A 332 3.83 -10.96 5.96
CA ARG A 332 3.43 -12.17 6.69
C ARG A 332 1.93 -12.20 7.01
N ALA A 333 1.37 -11.09 7.46
CA ALA A 333 -0.05 -10.98 7.79
C ALA A 333 -0.90 -11.13 6.52
N THR A 334 -0.53 -10.43 5.45
CA THR A 334 -1.13 -10.55 4.12
C THR A 334 -1.06 -11.96 3.58
N ARG A 335 0.11 -12.63 3.66
CA ARG A 335 0.24 -14.04 3.24
C ARG A 335 -0.72 -14.95 4.00
N ARG A 336 -0.87 -14.77 5.31
CA ARG A 336 -1.76 -15.59 6.16
C ARG A 336 -3.23 -15.32 5.88
N ALA A 337 -3.58 -14.06 5.65
CA ALA A 337 -4.95 -13.63 5.39
C ALA A 337 -5.42 -13.88 3.95
N LYS A 338 -4.51 -14.01 2.99
CA LYS A 338 -4.81 -14.00 1.54
C LYS A 338 -5.99 -14.89 1.14
N ALA A 339 -6.01 -16.15 1.58
CA ALA A 339 -7.08 -17.08 1.22
C ALA A 339 -8.44 -16.63 1.76
N ASP A 340 -8.49 -16.11 2.98
CA ASP A 340 -9.72 -15.60 3.60
C ASP A 340 -10.16 -14.28 2.94
N MET A 341 -9.22 -13.43 2.55
CA MET A 341 -9.52 -12.20 1.80
C MET A 341 -10.15 -12.52 0.45
N ALA A 342 -9.61 -13.49 -0.30
CA ALA A 342 -10.13 -13.88 -1.60
C ALA A 342 -11.54 -14.51 -1.54
N ASN A 343 -11.95 -14.99 -0.37
CA ASN A 343 -13.26 -15.63 -0.15
C ASN A 343 -14.26 -14.74 0.61
N SER A 344 -13.85 -13.55 1.06
CA SER A 344 -14.71 -12.68 1.85
C SER A 344 -15.72 -11.98 0.94
N SER A 345 -17.01 -12.29 1.12
CA SER A 345 -18.10 -11.68 0.33
C SER A 345 -18.38 -10.22 0.70
N ASN A 346 -17.99 -9.82 1.91
CA ASN A 346 -18.41 -8.55 2.50
C ASN A 346 -17.23 -7.59 2.70
N TYR A 347 -16.14 -8.01 3.37
CA TYR A 347 -14.99 -7.12 3.64
C TYR A 347 -13.65 -7.88 3.63
N THR A 348 -12.79 -7.58 2.66
CA THR A 348 -11.46 -8.20 2.47
C THR A 348 -10.43 -7.73 3.50
N PHE A 349 -10.60 -6.56 4.10
CA PHE A 349 -9.61 -6.00 5.04
C PHE A 349 -9.57 -6.70 6.40
N MET A 350 -10.70 -7.23 6.85
CA MET A 350 -10.81 -7.78 8.19
C MET A 350 -9.91 -9.00 8.45
N PRO A 351 -9.82 -10.01 7.56
CA PRO A 351 -8.85 -11.09 7.71
C PRO A 351 -7.41 -10.58 7.92
N LEU A 352 -6.98 -9.58 7.13
CA LEU A 352 -5.67 -8.96 7.29
C LEU A 352 -5.53 -8.23 8.64
N PHE A 353 -6.54 -7.47 9.04
CA PHE A 353 -6.54 -6.74 10.30
C PHE A 353 -6.45 -7.68 11.52
N LYS A 354 -7.13 -8.82 11.48
CA LYS A 354 -7.02 -9.89 12.49
C LYS A 354 -5.60 -10.46 12.55
N GLU A 355 -4.99 -10.76 11.40
CA GLU A 355 -3.61 -11.26 11.36
C GLU A 355 -2.58 -10.23 11.86
N LEU A 356 -2.78 -8.94 11.61
CA LEU A 356 -1.96 -7.87 12.17
C LEU A 356 -2.10 -7.76 13.68
N THR A 357 -3.32 -7.88 14.19
CA THR A 357 -3.62 -7.89 15.63
C THR A 357 -2.94 -9.07 16.32
N LYS A 358 -3.02 -10.28 15.74
CA LYS A 358 -2.30 -11.46 16.22
C LYS A 358 -0.79 -11.28 16.16
N ALA A 359 -0.26 -10.71 15.08
CA ALA A 359 1.17 -10.49 14.94
C ALA A 359 1.68 -9.47 15.98
N ALA A 360 0.91 -8.43 16.27
CA ALA A 360 1.23 -7.38 17.23
C ALA A 360 1.36 -7.91 18.66
N ASN A 361 0.63 -8.97 19.04
CA ASN A 361 0.75 -9.63 20.34
C ASN A 361 2.16 -10.12 20.66
N ASN A 362 2.96 -10.44 19.64
CA ASN A 362 4.31 -10.99 19.83
C ASN A 362 5.38 -9.91 20.08
N TYR A 363 5.01 -8.62 20.09
CA TYR A 363 5.96 -7.52 20.23
C TYR A 363 6.05 -7.04 21.68
N HIS A 364 7.00 -7.62 22.41
CA HIS A 364 7.28 -7.26 23.80
C HIS A 364 8.44 -6.27 23.93
N ASN A 365 8.34 -5.30 24.85
CA ASN A 365 9.49 -4.50 25.26
C ASN A 365 10.37 -5.31 26.21
N ARG A 366 11.56 -5.73 25.75
CA ARG A 366 12.53 -6.53 26.52
C ARG A 366 13.08 -5.83 27.75
N SER A 367 12.95 -4.50 27.83
CA SER A 367 13.36 -3.70 28.99
C SER A 367 12.33 -3.70 30.12
N ASN A 368 11.15 -4.29 29.94
CA ASN A 368 10.16 -4.35 30.99
C ASN A 368 10.51 -5.42 32.04
N PRO A 369 10.13 -5.21 33.31
CA PRO A 369 10.26 -6.22 34.35
C PRO A 369 9.58 -7.54 33.95
N SER A 370 10.20 -8.66 34.33
CA SER A 370 9.59 -9.99 34.20
C SER A 370 8.22 -10.01 34.86
N GLY A 371 7.20 -10.54 34.17
CA GLY A 371 5.81 -10.55 34.64
C GLY A 371 4.92 -9.41 34.15
N THR A 372 5.47 -8.41 33.45
CA THR A 372 4.66 -7.33 32.85
C THR A 372 3.86 -7.85 31.65
N ARG A 373 2.53 -7.78 31.71
CA ARG A 373 1.66 -8.12 30.55
C ARG A 373 1.77 -7.04 29.49
N THR A 374 2.00 -7.44 28.25
CA THR A 374 2.02 -6.54 27.09
C THR A 374 0.70 -6.62 26.33
N HIS A 375 0.29 -5.49 25.77
CA HIS A 375 -1.02 -5.36 25.13
C HIS A 375 -0.88 -4.91 23.66
N GLY A 376 0.04 -5.55 22.92
CA GLY A 376 0.34 -5.24 21.52
C GLY A 376 -0.84 -5.33 20.57
N GLN A 377 -1.79 -6.26 20.80
CA GLN A 377 -3.04 -6.36 20.05
C GLN A 377 -3.87 -5.09 20.02
N PHE A 378 -3.76 -4.20 21.02
CA PHE A 378 -4.55 -2.96 21.02
C PHE A 378 -3.98 -1.92 20.06
N MET A 379 -2.75 -2.09 19.60
CA MET A 379 -2.08 -1.08 18.79
C MET A 379 -2.70 -0.95 17.38
N PRO A 380 -2.98 -2.05 16.64
CA PRO A 380 -3.74 -1.94 15.38
C PRO A 380 -5.11 -1.27 15.55
N VAL A 381 -5.86 -1.62 16.61
CA VAL A 381 -7.17 -1.02 16.91
C VAL A 381 -7.04 0.47 17.20
N ALA A 382 -6.09 0.86 18.04
CA ALA A 382 -5.81 2.25 18.36
C ALA A 382 -5.41 3.10 17.14
N ILE A 383 -4.65 2.51 16.22
CA ILE A 383 -4.24 3.18 14.97
C ILE A 383 -5.45 3.36 14.05
N LEU A 384 -6.31 2.35 13.93
CA LEU A 384 -7.54 2.45 13.16
C LEU A 384 -8.50 3.49 13.74
N ASP A 385 -8.76 3.46 15.06
CA ASP A 385 -9.61 4.45 15.73
C ASP A 385 -9.04 5.88 15.55
N TYR A 386 -7.73 6.04 15.66
CA TYR A 386 -7.05 7.29 15.35
C TYR A 386 -7.33 7.74 13.89
N TYR A 387 -7.06 6.90 12.89
CA TYR A 387 -7.18 7.32 11.48
C TYR A 387 -8.62 7.50 11.01
N THR A 388 -9.60 6.99 11.76
CA THR A 388 -11.03 7.23 11.53
C THR A 388 -11.60 8.41 12.31
N GLY A 389 -10.77 9.18 13.03
CA GLY A 389 -11.26 10.37 13.71
C GLY A 389 -11.71 10.15 15.16
N TYR A 390 -11.30 9.06 15.82
CA TYR A 390 -11.86 8.58 17.09
C TYR A 390 -13.37 8.29 17.01
N LYS A 391 -13.85 7.88 15.84
CA LYS A 391 -15.27 7.59 15.60
C LYS A 391 -15.60 6.11 15.84
N ILE A 392 -14.60 5.28 16.11
CA ILE A 392 -14.80 3.88 16.54
C ILE A 392 -14.78 3.87 18.06
N ASP A 393 -15.95 3.88 18.67
CA ASP A 393 -16.09 4.07 20.12
C ASP A 393 -16.40 2.80 20.92
N SER A 394 -16.70 1.71 20.23
CA SER A 394 -17.03 0.43 20.84
C SER A 394 -16.57 -0.73 19.96
N LYS A 395 -16.55 -1.93 20.54
CA LYS A 395 -16.34 -3.16 19.78
C LYS A 395 -17.43 -3.37 18.72
N ALA A 396 -18.68 -3.04 19.03
CA ALA A 396 -19.77 -3.12 18.05
C ALA A 396 -19.51 -2.18 16.87
N SER A 397 -19.09 -0.94 17.12
CA SER A 397 -18.70 0.02 16.06
C SER A 397 -17.51 -0.51 15.24
N LEU A 398 -16.52 -1.14 15.88
CA LEU A 398 -15.39 -1.78 15.19
C LEU A 398 -15.84 -2.95 14.31
N GLU A 399 -16.77 -3.77 14.80
CA GLU A 399 -17.38 -4.89 14.07
C GLU A 399 -18.16 -4.41 12.85
N THR A 400 -18.90 -3.30 12.97
CA THR A 400 -19.56 -2.65 11.83
C THR A 400 -18.54 -2.13 10.83
N VAL A 401 -17.52 -1.41 11.31
CA VAL A 401 -16.50 -0.79 10.45
C VAL A 401 -15.66 -1.84 9.70
N LEU A 402 -15.37 -2.98 10.31
CA LEU A 402 -14.61 -4.06 9.67
C LEU A 402 -15.53 -5.15 9.08
N GLY A 403 -16.84 -5.02 9.27
CA GLY A 403 -17.90 -5.95 8.88
C GLY A 403 -17.64 -7.42 9.20
N THR A 404 -17.38 -7.71 10.47
CA THR A 404 -17.29 -9.08 10.99
C THR A 404 -17.68 -9.09 12.46
N THR A 405 -17.85 -10.29 13.02
CA THR A 405 -17.88 -10.48 14.48
C THR A 405 -16.51 -10.94 15.00
N TRP A 406 -16.07 -10.37 16.11
CA TRP A 406 -14.93 -10.89 16.84
C TRP A 406 -15.39 -12.09 17.65
N SER A 407 -14.58 -13.15 17.65
CA SER A 407 -14.93 -14.35 18.40
C SER A 407 -14.91 -14.05 19.90
N ALA A 408 -15.65 -14.83 20.69
CA ALA A 408 -15.64 -14.70 22.14
C ALA A 408 -14.24 -14.97 22.75
N THR A 409 -13.29 -15.53 22.00
CA THR A 409 -11.89 -15.72 22.42
C THR A 409 -10.99 -14.52 22.12
N ASP A 410 -11.47 -13.55 21.34
CA ASP A 410 -10.83 -12.24 21.15
C ASP A 410 -11.20 -11.29 22.32
N THR A 411 -11.21 -11.82 23.56
CA THR A 411 -11.73 -11.22 24.80
C THR A 411 -11.13 -9.87 25.20
N ASN A 412 -10.07 -9.44 24.52
CA ASN A 412 -9.32 -8.27 24.90
C ASN A 412 -9.74 -7.01 24.10
N ILE A 413 -10.51 -7.13 23.01
CA ILE A 413 -10.90 -5.94 22.22
C ILE A 413 -11.78 -4.99 23.05
N ASP A 414 -12.65 -5.54 23.88
CA ASP A 414 -13.48 -4.76 24.82
C ASP A 414 -12.63 -4.00 25.86
N ASP A 415 -11.45 -4.53 26.23
CA ASP A 415 -10.52 -3.85 27.13
C ASP A 415 -9.93 -2.59 26.51
N TYR A 416 -9.70 -2.58 25.19
CA TYR A 416 -9.25 -1.37 24.52
C TYR A 416 -10.26 -0.24 24.72
N PHE A 417 -11.52 -0.47 24.38
CA PHE A 417 -12.57 0.56 24.45
C PHE A 417 -12.89 0.97 25.89
N SER A 418 -12.92 0.02 26.83
CA SER A 418 -13.25 0.29 28.23
C SER A 418 -12.13 0.92 29.05
N ARG A 419 -10.86 0.61 28.77
CA ARG A 419 -9.73 1.01 29.64
C ARG A 419 -8.63 1.79 28.93
N HIS A 420 -8.23 1.37 27.73
CA HIS A 420 -7.02 1.91 27.09
C HIS A 420 -7.29 3.09 26.15
N ARG A 421 -8.50 3.18 25.58
CA ARG A 421 -8.90 4.27 24.68
C ARG A 421 -8.84 5.63 25.36
N ALA A 422 -9.30 5.73 26.61
CA ALA A 422 -9.22 6.96 27.41
C ALA A 422 -7.76 7.42 27.64
N THR A 423 -6.82 6.48 27.76
CA THR A 423 -5.39 6.82 27.87
C THR A 423 -4.87 7.40 26.56
N LEU A 424 -5.23 6.79 25.42
CA LEU A 424 -4.86 7.29 24.10
C LEU A 424 -5.41 8.70 23.85
N THR A 425 -6.70 8.92 24.09
CA THR A 425 -7.34 10.22 23.88
C THR A 425 -6.82 11.28 24.86
N GLY A 426 -6.43 10.88 26.07
CA GLY A 426 -5.77 11.75 27.06
C GLY A 426 -4.38 12.25 26.64
N PHE A 427 -3.73 11.64 25.63
CA PHE A 427 -2.49 12.16 25.07
C PHE A 427 -2.69 13.23 23.99
N ARG A 428 -3.93 13.54 23.61
CA ARG A 428 -4.23 14.59 22.64
C ARG A 428 -4.00 15.96 23.28
N PRO A 429 -3.21 16.86 22.67
CA PRO A 429 -3.07 18.21 23.20
C PRO A 429 -4.34 19.03 23.06
N ASN A 430 -5.15 18.80 22.01
CA ASN A 430 -6.48 19.38 21.84
C ASN A 430 -7.34 18.55 20.86
N ALA A 431 -8.61 18.93 20.70
CA ALA A 431 -9.56 18.23 19.84
C ALA A 431 -9.30 18.39 18.33
N THR A 432 -8.52 19.40 17.92
CA THR A 432 -8.33 19.80 16.52
C THR A 432 -6.96 19.45 15.94
N THR A 433 -5.97 19.12 16.78
CA THR A 433 -4.58 18.85 16.39
C THR A 433 -4.18 17.42 16.72
N TRP A 434 -3.80 16.68 15.69
CA TRP A 434 -3.52 15.27 15.71
C TRP A 434 -2.01 15.03 15.68
N HIS A 435 -1.40 14.82 16.85
CA HIS A 435 0.03 14.49 16.99
C HIS A 435 0.26 12.97 17.08
N VAL A 436 0.08 12.28 15.96
CA VAL A 436 0.02 10.79 15.89
C VAL A 436 1.24 10.14 16.48
N GLY A 437 2.43 10.55 16.03
CA GLY A 437 3.68 9.91 16.41
C GLY A 437 3.90 9.97 17.92
N ASN A 438 3.54 11.10 18.54
CA ASN A 438 3.64 11.28 19.99
C ASN A 438 2.61 10.41 20.73
N GLN A 439 1.34 10.47 20.32
CA GLN A 439 0.26 9.73 20.97
C GLN A 439 0.44 8.22 20.86
N LEU A 440 0.79 7.69 19.68
CA LEU A 440 1.05 6.27 19.48
C LEU A 440 2.32 5.80 20.21
N SER A 441 3.34 6.66 20.33
CA SER A 441 4.54 6.36 21.13
C SER A 441 4.22 6.25 22.61
N ARG A 442 3.45 7.21 23.16
CA ARG A 442 3.00 7.18 24.56
C ARG A 442 2.06 6.01 24.83
N LEU A 443 1.14 5.71 23.90
CA LEU A 443 0.29 4.53 24.01
C LEU A 443 1.14 3.25 23.99
N SER A 444 2.16 3.14 23.13
CA SER A 444 3.02 1.96 23.13
C SER A 444 3.79 1.77 24.44
N GLN A 445 4.19 2.86 25.10
CA GLN A 445 4.76 2.79 26.45
C GLN A 445 3.74 2.28 27.46
N HIS A 446 2.51 2.82 27.43
CA HIS A 446 1.39 2.37 28.29
C HIS A 446 1.02 0.90 28.06
N LEU A 447 1.09 0.43 26.82
CA LEU A 447 0.80 -0.95 26.44
C LEU A 447 2.00 -1.89 26.61
N HIS A 448 3.13 -1.39 27.10
CA HIS A 448 4.34 -2.18 27.33
C HIS A 448 4.93 -2.83 26.05
N VAL A 449 4.69 -2.18 24.91
CA VAL A 449 5.13 -2.61 23.58
C VAL A 449 6.47 -1.94 23.24
N ARG A 450 7.29 -2.59 22.41
CA ARG A 450 8.56 -2.01 21.92
C ARG A 450 8.30 -0.65 21.26
N THR A 451 8.90 0.41 21.80
CA THR A 451 8.80 1.75 21.22
C THR A 451 9.75 1.92 20.03
N PRO A 452 9.40 2.78 19.05
CA PRO A 452 10.36 3.20 18.05
C PRO A 452 11.51 3.99 18.73
N GLN A 453 12.77 3.52 18.66
CA GLN A 453 13.95 4.33 19.04
C GLN A 453 13.88 5.71 18.36
N GLY A 454 13.93 6.76 19.16
CA GLY A 454 13.68 8.15 18.75
C GLY A 454 12.62 8.83 19.62
N ALA A 455 11.72 8.05 20.24
CA ALA A 455 10.86 8.55 21.32
C ALA A 455 11.59 8.48 22.67
N THR A 456 12.81 9.01 22.77
CA THR A 456 13.22 9.57 24.06
C THR A 456 12.28 10.73 24.33
N ALA A 457 11.46 10.60 25.36
CA ALA A 457 10.67 11.70 25.88
C ALA A 457 11.60 12.90 26.10
N SER A 458 11.61 13.86 25.18
CA SER A 458 12.10 15.19 25.48
C SER A 458 11.02 15.85 26.33
N ASN A 459 10.95 15.47 27.61
CA ASN A 459 10.45 16.37 28.64
C ASN A 459 11.49 17.46 28.81
N LYS A 460 11.33 18.54 28.04
CA LYS A 460 11.57 19.91 28.46
C LYS A 460 10.58 20.80 27.72
#